data_AF-A0AAD4VJU4-F1
#
_entry.id   AF-A0AAD4VJU4-F1
#
_cell.length_a   1.000
_cell.length_b   1.000
_cell.length_c   1.000
_cell.angle_alpha   90.00
_cell.angle_beta   90.00
_cell.angle_gamma   90.00
#
_symmetry.space_group_name_H-M   'P 1'
#
loop_
_entity.id
_entity.type
_entity.pdbx_description
1 polymer ?
#
loop_
_entity_poly.entity_id
_entity_poly.type
_entity_poly.pdbx_seq_one_letter_code
_entity_poly.pdbx_strand_id
1 'polypeptide(L)'
;MMQRQLLKKLSFRPPNGVTQFNQRREMHSRNKKAMELIAKGWSALKEVDRVVDYCELNDHRLIPLLRAAKENFELALDADNSNTHARFWLSKLHLKYHVPGACRATGAALLIEAANMGDPDAQYELGCKLRVENEYVQSDQ
;
A
#
# COMPACT_ATOMS: atom_id res chain seq x y z
N MET A 1 48.70 13.45 -48.19
CA MET A 1 48.91 12.54 -47.04
C MET A 1 47.97 13.01 -45.93
N MET A 2 46.89 12.29 -45.64
CA MET A 2 46.68 11.45 -44.42
C MET A 2 46.92 12.27 -43.13
N GLN A 3 45.96 12.49 -42.22
CA GLN A 3 45.20 11.47 -41.49
C GLN A 3 43.84 11.99 -40.96
N ARG A 4 42.79 11.20 -41.17
CA ARG A 4 41.56 11.16 -40.37
C ARG A 4 41.81 10.27 -39.15
N GLN A 5 41.52 10.74 -37.93
CA GLN A 5 41.38 9.89 -36.73
C GLN A 5 40.27 10.49 -35.85
N LEU A 6 39.04 9.96 -35.92
CA LEU A 6 38.47 8.92 -35.05
C LEU A 6 37.80 9.50 -33.78
N LEU A 7 36.62 10.09 -33.96
CA LEU A 7 35.61 10.21 -32.91
C LEU A 7 35.12 8.80 -32.56
N LYS A 8 35.64 8.20 -31.48
CA LYS A 8 35.06 7.01 -30.86
C LYS A 8 33.71 7.39 -30.27
N LYS A 9 32.64 7.15 -31.02
CA LYS A 9 31.28 7.07 -30.46
C LYS A 9 31.31 6.00 -29.39
N LEU A 10 31.19 6.38 -28.11
CA LEU A 10 30.71 5.46 -27.09
C LEU A 10 29.27 5.11 -27.46
N SER A 11 29.09 4.02 -28.18
CA SER A 11 27.80 3.37 -28.29
C SER A 11 27.49 2.76 -26.92
N PHE A 12 26.69 3.45 -26.13
CA PHE A 12 25.96 2.79 -25.05
C PHE A 12 25.05 1.74 -25.70
N ARG A 13 25.49 0.48 -25.70
CA ARG A 13 24.59 -0.65 -25.94
C ARG A 13 23.61 -0.68 -24.76
N PRO A 14 22.29 -0.68 -24.99
CA PRO A 14 21.35 -0.89 -23.90
C PRO A 14 21.58 -2.30 -23.34
N PRO A 15 21.52 -2.51 -22.02
CA PRO A 15 21.66 -3.83 -21.46
C PRO A 15 20.48 -4.69 -21.92
N ASN A 16 20.79 -5.64 -22.80
CA ASN A 16 20.14 -6.91 -23.10
C ASN A 16 18.70 -7.08 -22.59
N GLY A 17 17.76 -7.28 -23.52
CA GLY A 17 16.34 -7.56 -23.22
C GLY A 17 16.09 -8.74 -22.28
N VAL A 18 17.03 -9.68 -22.13
CA VAL A 18 16.93 -10.80 -21.15
C VAL A 18 16.97 -10.30 -19.70
N THR A 19 17.84 -9.34 -19.40
CA THR A 19 17.94 -8.72 -18.06
C THR A 19 16.67 -7.93 -17.72
N GLN A 20 16.14 -7.18 -18.68
CA GLN A 20 14.88 -6.46 -18.52
C GLN A 20 13.67 -7.41 -18.37
N PHE A 21 13.70 -8.55 -19.07
CA PHE A 21 12.65 -9.57 -19.00
C PHE A 21 12.64 -10.30 -17.64
N ASN A 22 13.83 -10.61 -17.10
CA ASN A 22 13.96 -11.21 -15.78
C ASN A 22 13.51 -10.26 -14.67
N GLN A 23 13.89 -8.97 -14.74
CA GLN A 23 13.39 -7.95 -13.81
C GLN A 23 11.87 -7.80 -13.86
N ARG A 24 11.27 -7.78 -15.06
CA ARG A 24 9.80 -7.75 -15.20
C ARG A 24 9.15 -8.98 -14.59
N ARG A 25 9.70 -10.19 -14.81
CA ARG A 25 9.15 -11.43 -14.26
C ARG A 25 9.18 -11.44 -12.73
N GLU A 26 10.29 -11.02 -12.13
CA GLU A 26 10.41 -10.93 -10.67
C GLU A 26 9.41 -9.94 -10.06
N MET A 27 9.26 -8.74 -10.67
CA MET A 27 8.25 -7.77 -10.24
C MET A 27 6.82 -8.34 -10.32
N HIS A 28 6.47 -9.04 -11.41
CA HIS A 28 5.15 -9.68 -11.54
C HIS A 28 4.93 -10.75 -10.47
N SER A 29 5.96 -11.54 -10.14
CA SER A 29 5.87 -12.56 -9.09
C SER A 29 5.67 -11.95 -7.70
N ARG A 30 6.36 -10.85 -7.40
CA ARG A 30 6.24 -10.12 -6.13
C ARG A 30 4.86 -9.48 -5.99
N ASN A 31 4.40 -8.79 -7.03
CA ASN A 31 3.08 -8.18 -7.06
C ASN A 31 1.98 -9.24 -6.93
N LYS A 32 2.06 -10.36 -7.67
CA LYS A 32 1.10 -11.47 -7.54
C LYS A 32 1.02 -11.98 -6.10
N LYS A 33 2.17 -12.22 -5.45
CA LYS A 33 2.23 -12.66 -4.05
C LYS A 33 1.60 -11.62 -3.10
N ALA A 34 1.91 -10.34 -3.29
CA ALA A 34 1.32 -9.26 -2.50
C ALA A 34 -0.20 -9.20 -2.67
N MET A 35 -0.72 -9.33 -3.89
CA MET A 35 -2.16 -9.33 -4.17
C MET A 35 -2.90 -10.52 -3.52
N GLU A 36 -2.30 -11.70 -3.50
CA GLU A 36 -2.87 -12.87 -2.79
C GLU A 36 -2.96 -12.62 -1.28
N LEU A 37 -1.95 -11.99 -0.69
CA LEU A 37 -1.93 -11.62 0.72
C LEU A 37 -2.95 -10.51 1.03
N ILE A 38 -3.03 -9.48 0.18
CA ILE A 38 -4.05 -8.43 0.29
C ILE A 38 -5.45 -9.05 0.24
N ALA A 39 -5.71 -9.98 -0.67
CA ALA A 39 -7.01 -10.64 -0.79
C ALA A 39 -7.38 -11.40 0.49
N LYS A 40 -6.42 -12.12 1.11
CA LYS A 40 -6.63 -12.79 2.40
C LYS A 40 -6.92 -11.80 3.53
N GLY A 41 -6.15 -10.72 3.61
CA GLY A 41 -6.35 -9.67 4.62
C GLY A 41 -7.71 -8.99 4.46
N TRP A 42 -8.11 -8.70 3.23
CA TRP A 42 -9.41 -8.11 2.92
C TRP A 42 -10.57 -9.06 3.24
N SER A 43 -10.43 -10.36 2.96
CA SER A 43 -11.44 -11.34 3.34
C SER A 43 -11.65 -11.39 4.86
N ALA A 44 -10.58 -11.29 5.65
CA ALA A 44 -10.69 -11.23 7.11
C ALA A 44 -11.35 -9.91 7.58
N LEU A 45 -11.00 -8.78 6.97
CA LEU A 45 -11.64 -7.48 7.25
C LEU A 45 -13.12 -7.48 6.90
N LYS A 46 -13.51 -8.12 5.80
CA LYS A 46 -14.92 -8.22 5.38
C LYS A 46 -15.75 -8.96 6.43
N GLU A 47 -15.20 -10.00 7.05
CA GLU A 47 -15.87 -10.69 8.15
C GLU A 47 -16.00 -9.81 9.39
N VAL A 48 -15.01 -8.96 9.68
CA VAL A 48 -15.10 -7.95 10.75
C VAL A 48 -16.20 -6.94 10.45
N ASP A 49 -16.16 -6.32 9.26
CA ASP A 49 -17.15 -5.30 8.85
C ASP A 49 -18.58 -5.85 8.83
N ARG A 50 -18.76 -7.16 8.59
CA ARG A 50 -20.09 -7.82 8.64
C ARG A 50 -20.71 -7.82 10.03
N VAL A 51 -19.91 -7.84 11.09
CA VAL A 51 -20.39 -8.04 12.47
C VAL A 51 -20.09 -6.87 13.40
N VAL A 52 -19.22 -5.94 13.00
CA VAL A 52 -18.71 -4.86 13.85
C VAL A 52 -19.84 -3.98 14.42
N ASP A 53 -20.93 -3.77 13.68
CA ASP A 53 -22.07 -2.96 14.13
C ASP A 53 -22.84 -3.58 15.31
N TYR A 54 -22.69 -4.89 15.53
CA TYR A 54 -23.35 -5.65 16.60
C TYR A 54 -22.38 -6.09 17.70
N CYS A 55 -21.11 -5.75 17.60
CA CYS A 55 -20.06 -6.16 18.53
C CYS A 55 -19.64 -4.98 19.42
N GLU A 56 -19.23 -5.29 20.65
CA GLU A 56 -18.55 -4.30 21.49
C GLU A 56 -17.20 -3.90 20.87
N LEU A 57 -16.74 -2.68 21.16
CA LEU A 57 -15.51 -2.10 20.60
C LEU A 57 -14.28 -3.01 20.74
N ASN A 58 -14.22 -3.82 21.80
CA ASN A 58 -13.12 -4.72 22.13
C ASN A 58 -13.54 -6.21 22.11
N ASP A 59 -14.52 -6.57 21.27
CA ASP A 59 -14.95 -7.96 21.18
C ASP A 59 -13.77 -8.88 20.81
N HIS A 60 -13.45 -9.76 21.76
CA HIS A 60 -12.35 -10.72 21.66
C HIS A 60 -12.45 -11.64 20.44
N ARG A 61 -13.66 -11.82 19.88
CA ARG A 61 -13.90 -12.62 18.68
C ARG A 61 -13.40 -11.96 17.40
N LEU A 62 -13.31 -10.62 17.39
CA LEU A 62 -12.79 -9.85 16.25
C LEU A 62 -11.27 -9.77 16.25
N ILE A 63 -10.64 -9.92 17.42
CA ILE A 63 -9.19 -9.83 17.58
C ILE A 63 -8.42 -10.80 16.65
N PRO A 64 -8.78 -12.09 16.53
CA PRO A 64 -8.10 -12.99 15.59
C PRO A 64 -8.22 -12.55 14.14
N LEU A 65 -9.39 -12.06 13.71
CA LEU A 65 -9.61 -11.60 12.35
C LEU A 65 -8.82 -10.34 12.03
N LEU A 66 -8.83 -9.38 12.97
CA LEU A 66 -8.06 -8.15 12.88
C LEU A 66 -6.55 -8.40 12.87
N ARG A 67 -6.07 -9.34 13.68
CA ARG A 67 -4.67 -9.78 13.68
C ARG A 67 -4.30 -10.43 12.35
N ALA A 68 -5.12 -11.37 11.87
CA ALA A 68 -4.90 -12.03 10.60
C ALA A 68 -4.88 -11.03 9.43
N ALA A 69 -5.79 -10.05 9.43
CA ALA A 69 -5.79 -8.99 8.43
C ALA A 69 -4.49 -8.19 8.46
N LYS A 70 -4.07 -7.73 9.64
CA LYS A 70 -2.83 -6.98 9.83
C LYS A 70 -1.61 -7.74 9.33
N GLU A 71 -1.43 -8.99 9.78
CA GLU A 71 -0.30 -9.84 9.39
C GLU A 71 -0.25 -10.05 7.87
N ASN A 72 -1.40 -10.26 7.21
CA ASN A 72 -1.43 -10.41 5.76
C ASN A 72 -1.02 -9.13 5.02
N PHE A 73 -1.43 -7.94 5.48
CA PHE A 73 -1.02 -6.69 4.83
C PHE A 73 0.46 -6.36 5.09
N GLU A 74 0.98 -6.66 6.28
CA GLU A 74 2.42 -6.55 6.57
C GLU A 74 3.23 -7.47 5.65
N LEU A 75 2.84 -8.74 5.54
CA LEU A 75 3.47 -9.69 4.61
C LEU A 75 3.34 -9.25 3.14
N ALA A 76 2.25 -8.57 2.77
CA ALA A 76 2.07 -8.03 1.43
C ALA A 76 3.08 -6.92 1.13
N LEU A 77 3.34 -6.04 2.11
CA LEU A 77 4.37 -4.99 1.99
C LEU A 77 5.79 -5.55 2.01
N ASP A 78 6.04 -6.62 2.77
CA ASP A 78 7.32 -7.34 2.72
C ASP A 78 7.57 -7.97 1.34
N ALA A 79 6.51 -8.49 0.71
CA ALA A 79 6.59 -9.03 -0.65
C ALA A 79 6.78 -7.92 -1.69
N ASP A 80 6.01 -6.83 -1.58
CA ASP A 80 6.05 -5.69 -2.49
C ASP A 80 5.81 -4.38 -1.73
N ASN A 81 6.89 -3.73 -1.33
CA ASN A 81 6.86 -2.47 -0.59
C ASN A 81 6.37 -1.29 -1.44
N SER A 82 6.26 -1.46 -2.76
CA SER A 82 5.69 -0.47 -3.67
C SER A 82 4.18 -0.58 -3.80
N ASN A 83 3.57 -1.63 -3.22
CA ASN A 83 2.14 -1.85 -3.29
C ASN A 83 1.39 -0.82 -2.43
N THR A 84 0.72 0.11 -3.11
CA THR A 84 0.03 1.22 -2.46
C THR A 84 -1.24 0.75 -1.75
N HIS A 85 -1.93 -0.24 -2.31
CA HIS A 85 -3.15 -0.81 -1.72
C HIS A 85 -2.88 -1.53 -0.40
N ALA A 86 -1.83 -2.35 -0.30
CA ALA A 86 -1.44 -2.96 0.97
C ALA A 86 -1.15 -1.90 2.04
N ARG A 87 -0.45 -0.84 1.64
CA ARG A 87 -0.12 0.28 2.53
C ARG A 87 -1.36 1.02 3.00
N PHE A 88 -2.29 1.30 2.09
CA PHE A 88 -3.57 1.92 2.40
C PHE A 88 -4.39 1.07 3.39
N TRP A 89 -4.55 -0.23 3.14
CA TRP A 89 -5.32 -1.10 4.03
C TRP A 89 -4.69 -1.28 5.41
N LEU A 90 -3.36 -1.36 5.49
CA LEU A 90 -2.65 -1.37 6.77
C LEU A 90 -2.85 -0.04 7.53
N SER A 91 -2.82 1.08 6.81
CA SER A 91 -3.13 2.40 7.38
C SER A 91 -4.53 2.43 8.01
N LYS A 92 -5.52 1.92 7.28
CA LYS A 92 -6.92 1.87 7.69
C LYS A 92 -7.13 0.96 8.90
N LEU A 93 -6.44 -0.17 8.98
CA LEU A 93 -6.43 -1.02 10.18
C LEU A 93 -6.00 -0.26 11.43
N HIS A 94 -4.92 0.51 11.34
CA HIS A 94 -4.38 1.29 12.45
C HIS A 94 -5.27 2.47 12.87
N LEU A 95 -6.06 3.02 11.95
CA LEU A 95 -6.86 4.22 12.17
C LEU A 95 -8.32 3.93 12.54
N LYS A 96 -8.94 2.92 11.90
CA LYS A 96 -10.37 2.63 12.04
C LYS A 96 -10.65 1.50 13.03
N TYR A 97 -9.81 0.47 13.08
CA TYR A 97 -10.11 -0.77 13.80
C TYR A 97 -9.33 -0.89 15.11
N HIS A 98 -9.90 -1.57 16.10
CA HIS A 98 -9.23 -1.86 17.37
C HIS A 98 -8.32 -3.09 17.28
N VAL A 99 -7.25 -2.97 16.49
CA VAL A 99 -6.26 -4.05 16.32
C VAL A 99 -5.28 -4.03 17.51
N PRO A 100 -4.85 -5.19 18.03
CA PRO A 100 -3.77 -5.24 19.01
C PRO A 100 -2.49 -4.56 18.48
N GLY A 101 -1.94 -3.63 19.25
CA GLY A 101 -0.79 -2.84 18.83
C GLY A 101 -1.10 -1.82 17.73
N ALA A 102 -2.36 -1.39 17.59
CA ALA A 102 -2.72 -0.27 16.74
C ALA A 102 -1.99 0.99 17.21
N CYS A 103 -1.34 1.65 16.25
CA CYS A 103 -0.63 2.91 16.43
C CYS A 103 -1.17 3.91 15.42
N ARG A 104 -1.87 4.95 15.91
CA ARG A 104 -2.47 5.99 15.05
C ARG A 104 -1.43 6.76 14.26
N ALA A 105 -0.26 7.03 14.84
CA ALA A 105 0.84 7.72 14.14
C ALA A 105 1.36 6.90 12.97
N THR A 106 1.58 5.59 13.16
CA THR A 106 1.96 4.68 12.07
C THR A 106 0.86 4.61 11.01
N GLY A 107 -0.40 4.54 11.42
CA GLY A 107 -1.53 4.58 10.49
C GLY A 107 -1.56 5.85 9.65
N ALA A 108 -1.37 7.02 10.26
CA ALA A 108 -1.32 8.30 9.55
C ALA A 108 -0.14 8.37 8.57
N ALA A 109 1.06 7.92 8.98
CA ALA A 109 2.24 7.88 8.11
C ALA A 109 2.01 6.99 6.89
N LEU A 110 1.48 5.77 7.09
CA LEU A 110 1.16 4.84 6.00
C LEU A 110 0.11 5.41 5.04
N LEU A 111 -0.90 6.12 5.56
CA LEU A 111 -1.94 6.75 4.75
C LEU A 111 -1.36 7.86 3.86
N ILE A 112 -0.53 8.74 4.43
CA ILE A 112 0.14 9.82 3.70
C ILE A 112 1.06 9.24 2.63
N GLU A 113 1.85 8.21 2.98
CA GLU A 113 2.71 7.53 2.01
C GLU A 113 1.90 6.92 0.86
N ALA A 114 0.81 6.19 1.15
CA ALA A 114 -0.04 5.60 0.12
C ALA A 114 -0.66 6.66 -0.80
N ALA A 115 -1.13 7.78 -0.23
CA ALA A 115 -1.68 8.89 -0.99
C ALA A 115 -0.63 9.57 -1.90
N ASN A 116 0.58 9.79 -1.37
CA ASN A 116 1.71 10.35 -2.13
C ASN A 116 2.19 9.42 -3.26
N MET A 117 2.07 8.11 -3.06
CA MET A 117 2.38 7.11 -4.08
C MET A 117 1.28 6.98 -5.15
N GLY A 118 0.17 7.70 -5.03
CA GLY A 118 -0.89 7.78 -6.05
C GLY A 118 -2.05 6.82 -5.83
N ASP A 119 -2.25 6.28 -4.63
CA ASP A 119 -3.41 5.46 -4.31
C ASP A 119 -4.69 6.32 -4.24
N PRO A 120 -5.70 6.07 -5.09
CA PRO A 120 -6.88 6.92 -5.15
C PRO A 120 -7.73 6.82 -3.88
N ASP A 121 -7.82 5.65 -3.27
CA ASP A 121 -8.58 5.45 -2.02
C ASP A 121 -7.89 6.15 -0.85
N ALA A 122 -6.56 6.08 -0.77
CA ALA A 122 -5.78 6.80 0.22
C ALA A 122 -5.87 8.33 0.05
N GLN A 123 -5.80 8.84 -1.19
CA GLN A 123 -5.96 10.26 -1.48
C GLN A 123 -7.33 10.77 -1.06
N TYR A 124 -8.38 10.02 -1.35
CA TYR A 124 -9.73 10.33 -0.90
C TYR A 124 -9.83 10.35 0.62
N GLU A 125 -9.36 9.29 1.29
CA GLU A 125 -9.44 9.19 2.75
C GLU A 125 -8.61 10.27 3.47
N LEU A 126 -7.42 10.59 2.97
CA LEU A 126 -6.59 11.67 3.49
C LEU A 126 -7.28 13.03 3.32
N GLY A 127 -7.87 13.28 2.14
CA GLY A 127 -8.66 14.49 1.87
C GLY A 127 -9.84 14.64 2.85
N CYS A 128 -10.57 13.56 3.11
CA CYS A 128 -11.65 13.55 4.09
C CYS A 128 -11.15 13.93 5.50
N LYS A 129 -10.03 13.34 5.95
CA LYS A 129 -9.47 13.62 7.29
C LYS A 129 -8.99 15.05 7.44
N LEU A 130 -8.26 15.59 6.45
CA LEU A 130 -7.79 16.98 6.47
C LEU A 130 -8.94 17.99 6.48
N ARG A 131 -10.06 17.67 5.84
CA ARG A 131 -11.24 18.54 5.81
C ARG A 131 -11.97 18.56 7.16
N VAL A 132 -12.01 17.44 7.89
CA VAL A 132 -12.57 17.39 9.26
C VAL A 132 -11.70 18.19 10.23
N GLU A 133 -10.38 18.17 10.06
CA GLU A 133 -9.45 18.95 10.89
C GLU A 133 -9.46 20.46 10.59
N ASN A 134 -10.11 20.87 9.49
CA ASN A 134 -10.12 22.25 9.02
C ASN A 134 -11.56 22.74 8.82
N GLU A 135 -12.24 23.04 9.92
CA GLU A 135 -13.63 23.50 9.98
C GLU A 135 -13.88 24.81 9.17
N TYR A 136 -12.81 25.52 8.80
CA TYR A 136 -12.82 26.72 7.97
C TYR A 136 -12.79 26.46 6.46
N VAL A 137 -12.57 25.21 6.02
CA VAL A 137 -12.70 24.83 4.61
C VAL A 137 -14.18 24.56 4.33
N GLN A 138 -14.96 25.63 4.26
CA GLN A 138 -16.29 25.62 3.68
C GLN A 138 -16.10 25.29 2.18
N SER A 139 -16.65 24.17 1.73
CA SER A 139 -16.77 23.96 0.29
C SER A 139 -17.78 24.96 -0.23
N ASP A 140 -17.34 25.93 -1.00
CA ASP A 140 -18.21 26.74 -1.84
C ASP A 140 -18.84 25.83 -2.91
N GLN A 141 -19.91 25.11 -2.54
CA GLN A 141 -20.78 24.38 -3.46
C GLN A 141 -22.24 24.75 -3.19
#